data_AF-A0A344PKX2-F1
#
_entry.id   AF-A0A344PKX2-F1
#
_cell.length_a   1.000
_cell.length_b   1.000
_cell.length_c   1.000
_cell.angle_alpha   90.00
_cell.angle_beta   90.00
_cell.angle_gamma   90.00
#
_symmetry.space_group_name_H-M   'P 1'
#
loop_
_entity.id
_entity.type
_entity.pdbx_description
1 polymer ?
#
loop_
_entity_poly.entity_id
_entity_poly.type
_entity_poly.pdbx_seq_one_letter_code
_entity_poly.pdbx_strand_id
1 'polypeptide(L)'
;MSANRPEDLAAEITLELERARAKFPGKNVTFAALVEEVGELATAIFEEPAERVREEAIQVAVMAMRIVLDGDHTYEPWRKSKGLDALTEASSDKGARNAR
;
A
#
# COMPACT_ATOMS: atom_id res chain seq x y z
N MET A 1 -20.29 4.63 18.97
CA MET A 1 -19.00 4.03 19.40
C MET A 1 -17.94 5.09 19.22
N SER A 2 -17.06 5.33 20.21
CA SER A 2 -16.03 6.36 20.11
C SER A 2 -14.96 5.89 19.12
N ALA A 3 -14.92 6.48 17.92
CA ALA A 3 -14.03 6.12 16.81
C ALA A 3 -12.57 6.57 17.04
N ASN A 4 -12.03 6.27 18.22
CA ASN A 4 -10.76 6.85 18.67
C ASN A 4 -9.83 5.85 19.38
N ARG A 5 -10.11 4.54 19.26
CA ARG A 5 -9.22 3.51 19.78
C ARG A 5 -8.31 2.98 18.66
N PRO A 6 -7.05 2.62 18.95
CA PRO A 6 -6.14 2.09 17.95
C PRO A 6 -6.68 0.88 17.18
N GLU A 7 -7.44 0.00 17.85
CA GLU A 7 -8.05 -1.18 17.25
C GLU A 7 -9.11 -0.87 16.18
N ASP A 8 -9.87 0.21 16.36
CA ASP A 8 -10.89 0.63 15.40
C ASP A 8 -10.20 1.16 14.13
N LEU A 9 -9.17 1.99 14.30
CA LEU A 9 -8.36 2.49 13.18
C LEU A 9 -7.63 1.36 12.43
N ALA A 10 -7.08 0.38 13.15
CA ALA A 10 -6.41 -0.76 12.54
C ALA A 10 -7.38 -1.62 11.69
N ALA A 11 -8.63 -1.79 12.15
CA ALA A 11 -9.67 -2.48 11.39
C ALA A 11 -10.00 -1.74 10.09
N GLU A 12 -10.11 -0.42 10.15
CA GLU A 12 -10.38 0.40 8.96
C GLU A 12 -9.23 0.40 7.95
N ILE A 13 -7.98 0.46 8.42
CA ILE A 13 -6.80 0.30 7.55
C ILE A 13 -6.83 -1.07 6.85
N THR A 14 -7.24 -2.12 7.56
CA THR A 14 -7.33 -3.46 6.99
C THR A 14 -8.42 -3.54 5.91
N LEU A 15 -9.60 -2.97 6.17
CA LEU A 15 -10.68 -2.89 5.18
C LEU A 15 -10.27 -2.08 3.94
N GLU A 16 -9.59 -0.95 4.15
CA GLU A 16 -9.11 -0.11 3.07
C GLU A 16 -8.01 -0.81 2.25
N LEU A 17 -7.13 -1.60 2.89
CA LEU A 17 -6.14 -2.42 2.20
C LEU A 17 -6.80 -3.45 1.27
N GLU A 18 -7.85 -4.13 1.73
CA GLU A 18 -8.61 -5.08 0.90
C GLU A 18 -9.25 -4.37 -0.29
N ARG A 19 -9.87 -3.19 -0.06
CA ARG A 19 -10.45 -2.35 -1.12
C ARG A 19 -9.40 -1.92 -2.13
N ALA A 20 -8.25 -1.42 -1.68
CA ALA A 20 -7.17 -0.94 -2.53
C ALA A 20 -6.59 -2.06 -3.40
N ARG A 21 -6.40 -3.27 -2.86
CA ARG A 21 -5.95 -4.44 -3.61
C ARG A 21 -6.99 -4.92 -4.64
N ALA A 22 -8.27 -4.86 -4.30
CA ALA A 22 -9.35 -5.20 -5.24
C ALA A 22 -9.44 -4.18 -6.38
N LYS A 23 -9.27 -2.89 -6.09
CA LYS A 23 -9.34 -1.79 -7.07
C LYS A 23 -8.12 -1.76 -7.99
N PHE A 24 -6.94 -2.07 -7.46
CA PHE A 24 -5.67 -2.02 -8.19
C PHE A 24 -4.93 -3.36 -8.12
N PRO A 25 -5.40 -4.39 -8.84
CA PRO A 25 -4.77 -5.70 -8.84
C PRO A 25 -3.46 -5.70 -9.64
N GLY A 26 -2.42 -6.37 -9.13
CA GLY A 26 -1.20 -6.69 -9.90
C GLY A 26 0.05 -5.87 -9.54
N LYS A 27 0.90 -5.63 -10.56
CA LYS A 27 2.20 -4.95 -10.42
C LYS A 27 2.00 -3.45 -10.29
N ASN A 28 2.08 -2.95 -9.06
CA ASN A 28 1.77 -1.56 -8.73
C ASN A 28 3.02 -0.71 -8.56
N VAL A 29 2.93 0.57 -8.91
CA VAL A 29 3.96 1.60 -8.69
C VAL A 29 3.86 2.10 -7.25
N THR A 30 3.97 1.16 -6.31
CA THR A 30 3.53 1.32 -4.91
C THR A 30 4.24 2.45 -4.17
N PHE A 31 5.52 2.67 -4.43
CA PHE A 31 6.29 3.77 -3.86
C PHE A 31 5.81 5.13 -4.34
N ALA A 32 5.56 5.29 -5.64
CA ALA A 32 5.05 6.55 -6.18
C ALA A 32 3.66 6.87 -5.60
N ALA A 33 2.78 5.87 -5.53
CA ALA A 33 1.47 6.00 -4.90
C ALA A 33 1.59 6.35 -3.40
N LEU A 34 2.50 5.73 -2.64
CA LEU A 34 2.75 6.14 -1.25
C LEU A 34 3.15 7.62 -1.14
N VAL A 35 4.01 8.11 -2.02
CA VAL A 35 4.43 9.52 -2.02
C VAL A 35 3.27 10.46 -2.34
N GLU A 36 2.37 10.05 -3.24
CA GLU A 36 1.12 10.77 -3.55
C GLU A 36 0.23 10.87 -2.31
N GLU A 37 -0.05 9.76 -1.63
CA GLU A 37 -0.88 9.76 -0.40
C GLU A 37 -0.27 10.63 0.71
N VAL A 38 1.06 10.65 0.85
CA VAL A 38 1.73 11.53 1.83
C VAL A 38 1.52 13.00 1.48
N GLY A 39 1.52 13.34 0.19
CA GLY A 39 1.18 14.68 -0.29
C GLY A 39 -0.27 15.05 -0.02
N GLU A 40 -1.21 14.14 -0.27
CA GLU A 40 -2.64 14.35 0.01
C GLU A 40 -2.90 14.52 1.51
N LEU A 41 -2.27 13.70 2.36
CA LEU A 41 -2.34 13.87 3.82
C LEU A 41 -1.78 15.23 4.25
N ALA A 42 -0.67 15.68 3.66
CA ALA A 42 -0.11 16.99 3.98
C ALA A 42 -1.10 18.12 3.63
N THR A 43 -1.69 18.09 2.43
CA THR A 43 -2.74 19.05 2.03
C THR A 43 -3.93 18.99 2.98
N ALA A 44 -4.43 17.78 3.30
CA ALA A 44 -5.58 17.61 4.17
C ALA A 44 -5.37 18.20 5.57
N ILE A 45 -4.16 18.04 6.14
CA ILE A 45 -3.80 18.60 7.45
C ILE A 45 -3.91 20.13 7.47
N PHE A 46 -3.54 20.80 6.37
CA PHE A 46 -3.54 22.26 6.30
C PHE A 46 -4.89 22.85 5.86
N GLU A 47 -5.65 22.14 5.03
CA GLU A 47 -6.73 22.75 4.24
C GLU A 47 -8.08 22.01 4.34
N GLU A 48 -8.16 20.83 4.94
CA GLU A 48 -9.36 20.00 4.93
C GLU A 48 -9.91 19.65 6.34
N PRO A 49 -11.18 19.21 6.43
CA PRO A 49 -11.77 18.75 7.69
C PRO A 49 -11.07 17.51 8.27
N ALA A 50 -11.19 17.32 9.59
CA ALA A 50 -10.58 16.20 10.31
C ALA A 50 -10.95 14.79 9.77
N GLU A 51 -12.14 14.65 9.18
CA GLU A 51 -12.56 13.43 8.50
C GLU A 51 -11.63 13.09 7.32
N ARG A 52 -11.32 14.08 6.49
CA ARG A 52 -10.41 13.92 5.34
C ARG A 52 -8.99 13.62 5.77
N VAL A 53 -8.49 14.31 6.79
CA VAL A 53 -7.18 13.99 7.40
C VAL A 53 -7.11 12.52 7.82
N ARG A 54 -8.19 12.00 8.40
CA ARG A 54 -8.25 10.61 8.84
C ARG A 54 -8.28 9.64 7.66
N GLU A 55 -9.04 9.95 6.62
CA GLU A 55 -9.06 9.17 5.38
C GLU A 55 -7.66 9.10 4.75
N GLU A 56 -6.97 10.23 4.57
CA GLU A 56 -5.63 10.23 3.98
C GLU A 56 -4.58 9.56 4.87
N ALA A 57 -4.68 9.68 6.19
CA ALA A 57 -3.81 8.94 7.10
C ALA A 57 -3.99 7.42 6.95
N ILE A 58 -5.23 6.96 6.75
CA ILE A 58 -5.52 5.55 6.45
C ILE A 58 -4.90 5.16 5.11
N GLN A 59 -5.05 5.96 4.05
CA GLN A 59 -4.48 5.66 2.73
C GLN A 59 -2.95 5.57 2.78
N VAL A 60 -2.28 6.50 3.47
CA VAL A 60 -0.82 6.45 3.72
C VAL A 60 -0.42 5.14 4.40
N ALA A 61 -1.14 4.75 5.46
CA ALA A 61 -0.86 3.49 6.18
C ALA A 61 -1.06 2.27 5.26
N VAL A 62 -2.13 2.25 4.46
CA VAL A 62 -2.38 1.19 3.49
C VAL A 62 -1.26 1.09 2.47
N MET A 63 -0.82 2.21 1.88
CA MET A 63 0.23 2.20 0.87
C MET A 63 1.58 1.77 1.44
N ALA A 64 1.90 2.15 2.68
CA ALA A 64 3.08 1.66 3.39
C ALA A 64 3.01 0.14 3.62
N MET A 65 1.86 -0.41 4.02
CA MET A 65 1.68 -1.86 4.15
C MET A 65 1.85 -2.57 2.81
N ARG A 66 1.33 -2.00 1.72
CA ARG A 66 1.46 -2.58 0.38
C ARG A 66 2.90 -2.63 -0.10
N ILE A 67 3.79 -1.72 0.30
CA ILE A 67 5.22 -1.85 -0.04
C ILE A 67 5.80 -3.16 0.48
N VAL A 68 5.42 -3.57 1.69
CA VAL A 68 5.94 -4.79 2.32
C VAL A 68 5.20 -6.04 1.83
N LEU A 69 3.89 -5.93 1.61
CA LEU A 69 3.06 -7.08 1.26
C LEU A 69 2.97 -7.36 -0.24
N ASP A 70 2.95 -6.31 -1.05
CA ASP A 70 2.80 -6.37 -2.52
C ASP A 70 4.12 -6.04 -3.24
N GLY A 71 5.04 -5.32 -2.59
CA GLY A 71 6.31 -4.88 -3.18
C GLY A 71 6.16 -3.63 -4.04
N ASP A 72 7.23 -3.33 -4.79
CA ASP A 72 7.20 -2.34 -5.86
C ASP A 72 7.98 -2.88 -7.07
N HIS A 73 7.24 -3.25 -8.09
CA HIS A 73 7.79 -3.85 -9.30
C HIS A 73 8.72 -2.92 -10.08
N THR A 74 8.55 -1.60 -9.97
CA THR A 74 9.37 -0.63 -10.70
C THR A 74 10.79 -0.54 -10.15
N TYR A 75 10.97 -0.81 -8.86
CA TYR A 75 12.27 -0.80 -8.21
C TYR A 75 12.94 -2.18 -8.12
N GLU A 76 12.25 -3.28 -8.46
CA GLU A 76 12.85 -4.63 -8.48
C GLU A 76 14.13 -4.70 -9.34
N PRO A 77 14.17 -4.23 -10.60
CA PRO A 77 15.38 -4.30 -11.41
C PRO A 77 16.53 -3.47 -10.83
N TRP A 78 16.20 -2.29 -10.28
CA TRP A 78 17.18 -1.42 -9.64
C TRP A 78 17.77 -2.08 -8.39
N ARG A 79 16.93 -2.66 -7.51
CA ARG A 79 17.38 -3.41 -6.33
C ARG A 79 18.30 -4.56 -6.72
N LYS A 80 17.90 -5.35 -7.73
CA LYS A 80 18.72 -6.43 -8.28
C LYS A 80 20.06 -5.94 -8.81
N SER A 81 20.10 -4.79 -9.50
CA SER A 81 21.35 -4.19 -10.00
C SER A 81 22.32 -3.82 -8.88
N LYS A 82 21.80 -3.56 -7.67
CA LYS A 82 22.56 -3.25 -6.45
C LYS A 82 22.89 -4.47 -5.59
N GLY A 83 22.52 -5.68 -6.04
CA GLY A 83 22.69 -6.90 -5.26
C GLY A 83 21.78 -6.98 -4.03
N LEU A 84 20.68 -6.22 -4.01
CA LEU A 84 19.71 -6.23 -2.92
C LEU A 84 18.64 -7.32 -3.15
N ASP A 85 18.05 -7.78 -2.05
CA ASP A 85 16.93 -8.71 -2.01
C ASP A 85 15.64 -8.08 -2.59
N ALA A 86 14.71 -8.94 -3.01
CA ALA A 86 13.37 -8.50 -3.43
C ALA A 86 12.55 -8.03 -2.22
N LEU A 87 11.63 -7.09 -2.43
CA LEU A 87 10.77 -6.58 -1.34
C LEU A 87 9.72 -7.59 -0.89
N THR A 88 9.27 -8.43 -1.81
CA THR A 88 8.39 -9.56 -1.53
C THR A 88 9.06 -10.82 -2.01
N GLU A 89 8.82 -11.93 -1.31
CA GLU A 89 9.08 -13.24 -1.92
C GLU A 89 8.19 -13.29 -3.16
N ALA A 90 8.80 -13.36 -4.35
CA ALA A 90 8.05 -13.56 -5.58
C ALA A 90 7.10 -14.71 -5.32
N SER A 91 5.78 -14.42 -5.27
CA SER A 91 4.75 -15.45 -5.13
C SER A 91 5.10 -16.49 -6.16
N SER A 92 5.65 -17.61 -5.70
CA SER A 92 6.16 -18.64 -6.59
C SER A 92 5.00 -18.95 -7.52
N ASP A 93 5.18 -18.70 -8.80
CA ASP A 93 4.21 -19.01 -9.82
C ASP A 93 3.99 -20.53 -9.78
N LYS A 94 3.04 -20.96 -8.94
CA LYS A 94 2.53 -22.32 -8.83
C LYS A 94 1.31 -22.48 -9.77
N GLY A 95 1.17 -21.63 -10.78
CA GLY A 95 0.11 -21.70 -11.78
C GLY A 95 0.55 -22.17 -13.16
N ALA A 96 1.79 -21.96 -13.58
CA ALA A 96 2.16 -22.13 -15.00
C ALA A 96 2.97 -23.39 -15.37
N ARG A 97 2.92 -24.48 -14.58
CA ARG A 97 3.67 -25.73 -14.88
C ARG A 97 2.84 -27.01 -15.00
N ASN A 98 1.56 -26.91 -15.38
CA ASN A 98 0.77 -28.06 -15.84
C ASN A 98 -0.10 -27.67 -17.06
N ALA A 99 0.54 -27.30 -18.17
CA ALA A 99 -0.10 -27.28 -19.49
C ALA A 99 0.97 -27.28 -20.58
N ARG A 100 1.58 -28.45 -20.81
CA ARG A 100 1.97 -29.01 -22.13
C ARG A 100 2.85 -30.24 -21.94
#